data_AF-A0A6P7GJT9-F1
#
_entry.id   AF-A0A6P7GJT9-F1
#
_cell.length_a   1.000
_cell.length_b   1.000
_cell.length_c   1.000
_cell.angle_alpha   90.00
_cell.angle_beta   90.00
_cell.angle_gamma   90.00
#
_symmetry.space_group_name_H-M   'P 1'
#
loop_
_entity.id
_entity.type
_entity.pdbx_description
1 polymer ?
#
loop_
_entity_poly.entity_id
_entity_poly.type
_entity_poly.pdbx_seq_one_letter_code
_entity_poly.pdbx_strand_id
1 'polypeptide(L)'
;MKPAEIIEYLRIYHEELSLCIYSWNKCMDPYFLIHTVVELGMLIIHWYAVIAYLVYSFKDPQAHTIHLINWAFVIFHTYSLFLFLKNAQQLKNMVNGLINFLLEYSTRVSNPDEHQQIRFFIEKIKNHRPFTASGVFTIDLGIAGPISANILTYVLVALQFEIPKE
;
A
#
# COMPACT_ATOMS: atom_id res chain seq x y z
N MET A 1 21.73 28.63 -13.77
CA MET A 1 20.71 28.85 -12.72
C MET A 1 21.42 29.18 -11.43
N LYS A 2 21.01 30.25 -10.74
CA LYS A 2 21.49 30.55 -9.38
C LYS A 2 20.91 29.51 -8.40
N PRO A 3 21.59 29.18 -7.28
CA PRO A 3 21.10 28.21 -6.30
C PRO A 3 19.66 28.48 -5.82
N ALA A 4 19.30 29.75 -5.60
CA ALA A 4 17.96 30.17 -5.21
C ALA A 4 16.88 29.86 -6.27
N GLU A 5 17.21 29.94 -7.56
CA GLU A 5 16.27 29.61 -8.65
C GLU A 5 15.97 28.10 -8.69
N ILE A 6 16.95 27.27 -8.33
CA ILE A 6 16.81 25.81 -8.28
C ILE A 6 15.90 25.40 -7.12
N ILE A 7 16.09 26.00 -5.93
CA ILE A 7 15.28 25.72 -4.74
C ILE A 7 13.81 26.09 -5.01
N GLU A 8 13.58 27.25 -5.62
CA GLU A 8 12.23 27.71 -5.96
C GLU A 8 11.57 26.80 -7.01
N TYR A 9 12.31 26.38 -8.04
CA TYR A 9 11.82 25.40 -9.01
C TYR A 9 11.42 24.07 -8.34
N LEU A 10 12.26 23.54 -7.45
CA LEU A 10 11.98 22.30 -6.72
C LEU A 10 10.76 22.45 -5.80
N ARG A 11 10.58 23.62 -5.18
CA ARG A 11 9.40 23.93 -4.37
C ARG A 11 8.12 23.87 -5.19
N ILE A 12 8.10 24.54 -6.35
CA ILE A 12 6.94 24.57 -7.26
C ILE A 12 6.62 23.15 -7.74
N TYR A 13 7.64 22.41 -8.19
CA TYR A 13 7.45 21.04 -8.67
C TYR A 13 6.90 20.10 -7.58
N HIS A 14 7.38 20.24 -6.33
CA HIS A 14 6.83 19.51 -5.20
C HIS A 14 5.37 19.90 -4.89
N GLU A 15 5.01 21.17 -4.99
CA GLU A 15 3.64 21.64 -4.79
C GLU A 15 2.69 21.04 -5.84
N GLU A 16 3.08 21.02 -7.11
CA GLU A 16 2.30 20.41 -8.19
C GLU A 16 2.11 18.90 -7.97
N LEU A 17 3.19 18.18 -7.65
CA LEU A 17 3.11 16.74 -7.33
C LEU A 17 2.24 16.48 -6.11
N SER A 18 2.38 17.30 -5.06
CA SER A 18 1.58 17.16 -3.84
C SER A 18 0.10 17.35 -4.12
N LEU A 19 -0.28 18.36 -4.92
CA LEU A 19 -1.67 18.59 -5.31
C LEU A 19 -2.25 17.41 -6.10
N CYS A 20 -1.47 16.84 -7.00
CA CYS A 20 -1.85 15.63 -7.74
C CYS A 20 -2.10 14.45 -6.79
N ILE A 21 -1.16 14.18 -5.88
CA ILE A 21 -1.28 13.11 -4.88
C ILE A 21 -2.48 13.35 -3.96
N TYR A 22 -2.71 14.59 -3.51
CA TYR A 22 -3.85 14.93 -2.66
C TYR A 22 -5.19 14.73 -3.36
N SER A 23 -5.30 15.16 -4.62
CA SER A 23 -6.51 14.96 -5.41
C SER A 23 -6.81 13.48 -5.59
N TRP A 24 -5.78 12.70 -5.94
CA TRP A 24 -5.91 11.25 -6.09
C TRP A 24 -6.27 10.58 -4.78
N ASN A 25 -5.57 10.90 -3.68
CA ASN A 25 -5.85 10.33 -2.36
C ASN A 25 -7.28 10.67 -1.91
N LYS A 26 -7.73 11.92 -2.05
CA LYS A 26 -9.11 12.31 -1.70
C LYS A 26 -10.18 11.53 -2.47
N CYS A 27 -9.92 11.20 -3.74
CA CYS A 27 -10.83 10.40 -4.56
C CYS A 27 -10.80 8.91 -4.15
N MET A 28 -9.60 8.39 -3.89
CA MET A 28 -9.38 6.96 -3.68
C MET A 28 -9.53 6.51 -2.21
N ASP A 29 -9.47 7.42 -1.25
CA ASP A 29 -9.57 7.16 0.20
C ASP A 29 -10.78 6.30 0.61
N PRO A 30 -12.03 6.55 0.14
CA PRO A 30 -13.16 5.64 0.38
C PRO A 30 -13.08 4.35 -0.43
N TYR A 31 -12.54 4.43 -1.65
CA TYR A 31 -12.39 3.26 -2.52
C TYR A 31 -11.41 2.25 -1.92
N PHE A 32 -10.31 2.70 -1.31
CA PHE A 32 -9.34 1.79 -0.70
C PHE A 32 -9.93 0.98 0.43
N LEU A 33 -10.77 1.58 1.26
CA LEU A 33 -11.42 0.85 2.35
C LEU A 33 -12.29 -0.29 1.79
N ILE A 34 -13.16 0.04 0.83
CA ILE A 34 -14.07 -0.94 0.22
C ILE A 34 -13.27 -2.00 -0.55
N HIS A 35 -12.30 -1.57 -1.36
CA HIS A 35 -11.44 -2.47 -2.13
C HIS A 35 -10.68 -3.43 -1.22
N THR A 36 -10.07 -2.96 -0.12
CA THR A 36 -9.35 -3.84 0.82
C THR A 36 -10.29 -4.87 1.45
N VAL A 37 -11.52 -4.50 1.82
CA VAL A 37 -12.50 -5.45 2.37
C VAL A 37 -12.89 -6.52 1.34
N VAL A 38 -13.19 -6.10 0.10
CA VAL A 38 -13.55 -7.02 -0.99
C VAL A 38 -12.38 -7.94 -1.33
N GLU A 39 -11.18 -7.38 -1.46
CA GLU A 39 -9.95 -8.11 -1.77
C GLU A 39 -9.64 -9.16 -0.69
N LEU A 40 -9.78 -8.80 0.59
CA LEU A 40 -9.62 -9.74 1.70
C LEU A 40 -10.63 -10.89 1.63
N GLY A 41 -11.90 -10.59 1.39
CA GLY A 41 -12.94 -11.62 1.24
C GLY A 41 -12.65 -12.57 0.09
N MET A 42 -12.29 -12.03 -1.07
CA MET A 42 -11.91 -12.81 -2.26
C MET A 42 -10.69 -13.70 -1.97
N LEU A 43 -9.63 -13.15 -1.39
CA LEU A 43 -8.42 -13.91 -1.06
C LEU A 43 -8.71 -15.03 -0.06
N ILE A 44 -9.53 -14.79 0.98
CA ILE A 44 -9.94 -15.82 1.94
C ILE A 44 -10.65 -16.97 1.22
N ILE A 45 -11.66 -16.67 0.39
CA ILE A 45 -12.46 -17.67 -0.32
C ILE A 45 -11.57 -18.50 -1.25
N HIS A 46 -10.72 -17.85 -2.05
CA HIS A 46 -9.88 -18.56 -3.01
C HIS A 46 -8.74 -19.34 -2.34
N TRP A 47 -8.14 -18.84 -1.26
CA TRP A 47 -7.16 -19.61 -0.49
C TRP A 47 -7.79 -20.84 0.15
N TYR A 48 -8.98 -20.71 0.71
CA TYR A 48 -9.73 -21.83 1.23
C TYR A 48 -10.01 -22.87 0.13
N ALA A 49 -10.49 -22.46 -1.05
CA ALA A 49 -10.74 -23.37 -2.17
C ALA A 49 -9.45 -24.07 -2.67
N VAL A 50 -8.32 -23.36 -2.71
CA VAL A 50 -7.00 -23.93 -3.04
C VAL A 50 -6.61 -25.00 -2.03
N ILE A 51 -6.71 -24.71 -0.73
CA ILE A 51 -6.28 -25.64 0.32
C ILE A 51 -7.23 -26.82 0.44
N ALA A 52 -8.55 -26.59 0.34
CA ALA A 52 -9.54 -27.65 0.31
C ALA A 52 -9.23 -28.64 -0.82
N TYR A 53 -8.93 -28.16 -2.03
CA TYR A 53 -8.52 -29.01 -3.17
C TYR A 53 -7.27 -29.88 -2.88
N LEU A 54 -6.31 -29.35 -2.11
CA LEU A 54 -5.09 -30.08 -1.76
C LEU A 54 -5.33 -31.13 -0.67
N VAL A 55 -6.27 -30.87 0.24
CA VAL A 55 -6.56 -31.73 1.40
C VAL A 55 -7.58 -32.81 1.06
N TYR A 56 -8.58 -32.48 0.25
CA TYR A 56 -9.69 -33.37 -0.07
C TYR A 56 -9.58 -33.92 -1.50
N SER A 57 -9.96 -35.20 -1.68
CA SER A 57 -10.02 -35.82 -3.01
C SER A 57 -11.32 -35.48 -3.72
N PHE A 58 -11.29 -34.48 -4.60
CA PHE A 58 -12.44 -34.13 -5.44
C PHE A 58 -12.59 -35.09 -6.62
N LYS A 59 -13.78 -35.66 -6.78
CA LYS A 59 -14.12 -36.59 -7.89
C LYS A 59 -14.63 -35.89 -9.15
N ASP A 60 -14.93 -34.60 -9.07
CA ASP A 60 -15.49 -33.84 -10.18
C ASP A 60 -14.41 -33.58 -11.26
N PRO A 61 -14.67 -33.90 -12.54
CA PRO A 61 -13.71 -33.68 -13.62
C PRO A 61 -13.34 -32.20 -13.85
N GLN A 62 -14.18 -31.25 -13.43
CA GLN A 62 -13.91 -29.82 -13.50
C GLN A 62 -13.08 -29.31 -12.31
N ALA A 63 -12.91 -30.12 -11.26
CA ALA A 63 -12.23 -29.69 -10.04
C ALA A 63 -10.79 -29.20 -10.31
N HIS A 64 -10.08 -29.85 -11.24
CA HIS A 64 -8.73 -29.43 -11.62
C HIS A 64 -8.71 -28.05 -12.29
N THR A 65 -9.64 -27.78 -13.21
CA THR A 65 -9.76 -26.48 -13.88
C THR A 65 -10.11 -25.38 -12.87
N ILE A 66 -11.05 -25.65 -11.97
CA ILE A 66 -11.44 -24.71 -10.90
C ILE A 66 -10.24 -24.42 -9.99
N HIS A 67 -9.45 -25.43 -9.63
CA HIS A 67 -8.24 -25.27 -8.83
C HIS A 67 -7.21 -24.36 -9.49
N LEU A 68 -6.94 -24.54 -10.79
CA LEU A 68 -6.02 -23.68 -11.54
C LEU A 68 -6.51 -22.22 -11.60
N ILE A 69 -7.81 -22.01 -11.80
CA ILE A 69 -8.42 -20.68 -11.78
C ILE A 69 -8.20 -20.03 -10.39
N ASN A 70 -8.50 -20.75 -9.31
CA ASN A 70 -8.30 -20.25 -7.95
C ASN A 70 -6.84 -19.87 -7.68
N TRP A 71 -5.88 -20.68 -8.13
CA TRP A 71 -4.45 -20.34 -8.03
C TRP A 71 -4.09 -19.07 -8.79
N ALA A 72 -4.57 -18.94 -10.03
CA ALA A 72 -4.32 -17.75 -10.83
C ALA A 72 -4.87 -16.49 -10.14
N PHE A 73 -6.08 -16.57 -9.58
CA PHE A 73 -6.67 -15.49 -8.78
C PHE A 73 -5.81 -15.15 -7.57
N VAL A 74 -5.48 -16.14 -6.72
CA VAL A 74 -4.65 -15.93 -5.53
C VAL A 74 -3.33 -15.25 -5.87
N ILE A 75 -2.62 -15.74 -6.88
CA ILE A 75 -1.32 -15.20 -7.29
C ILE A 75 -1.47 -13.78 -7.80
N PHE A 76 -2.42 -13.53 -8.70
CA PHE A 76 -2.61 -12.21 -9.30
C PHE A 76 -2.98 -11.16 -8.26
N HIS A 77 -3.93 -11.47 -7.39
CA HIS A 77 -4.44 -10.56 -6.36
C HIS A 77 -3.39 -10.31 -5.26
N THR A 78 -2.72 -11.38 -4.77
CA THR A 78 -1.65 -11.23 -3.77
C THR A 78 -0.49 -10.39 -4.32
N TYR A 79 -0.08 -10.64 -5.57
CA TYR A 79 1.00 -9.88 -6.21
C TYR A 79 0.61 -8.42 -6.43
N SER A 80 -0.60 -8.15 -6.92
CA SER A 80 -1.10 -6.79 -7.17
C SER A 80 -1.20 -6.00 -5.87
N LEU A 81 -1.75 -6.60 -4.81
CA LEU A 81 -1.79 -6.00 -3.48
C LEU A 81 -0.39 -5.70 -2.96
N PHE A 82 0.54 -6.65 -3.07
CA PHE A 82 1.93 -6.45 -2.63
C PHE A 82 2.61 -5.30 -3.39
N LEU A 83 2.50 -5.25 -4.72
CA LEU A 83 3.06 -4.16 -5.52
C LEU A 83 2.48 -2.81 -5.12
N PHE A 84 1.17 -2.74 -4.91
CA PHE A 84 0.51 -1.51 -4.49
C PHE A 84 1.02 -1.03 -3.13
N LEU A 85 1.03 -1.89 -2.12
CA LEU A 85 1.53 -1.57 -0.78
C LEU A 85 3.03 -1.22 -0.78
N LYS A 86 3.82 -1.91 -1.60
CA LYS A 86 5.25 -1.62 -1.79
C LYS A 86 5.45 -0.23 -2.39
N ASN A 87 4.70 0.13 -3.43
CA ASN A 87 4.82 1.45 -4.06
C ASN A 87 4.42 2.57 -3.08
N ALA A 88 3.35 2.37 -2.31
CA ALA A 88 2.96 3.31 -1.26
C ALA A 88 4.04 3.47 -0.18
N GLN A 89 4.65 2.36 0.26
CA GLN A 89 5.79 2.38 1.18
C GLN A 89 7.01 3.09 0.58
N GLN A 90 7.31 2.87 -0.71
CA GLN A 90 8.41 3.54 -1.40
C GLN A 90 8.19 5.05 -1.45
N LEU A 91 6.98 5.51 -1.77
CA LEU A 91 6.67 6.94 -1.73
C LEU A 91 6.88 7.52 -0.32
N LYS A 92 6.36 6.85 0.70
CA LYS A 92 6.58 7.24 2.11
C LYS A 92 8.07 7.35 2.46
N ASN A 93 8.87 6.37 2.02
CA ASN A 93 10.31 6.36 2.24
C ASN A 93 11.03 7.49 1.48
N MET A 94 10.61 7.78 0.24
CA MET A 94 11.18 8.88 -0.56
C MET A 94 10.89 10.25 0.06
N VAL A 95 9.67 10.47 0.56
CA VAL A 95 9.31 11.71 1.28
C VAL A 95 10.18 11.88 2.53
N ASN A 96 10.33 10.83 3.34
CA ASN A 96 11.22 10.86 4.51
C ASN A 96 12.69 11.08 4.13
N GLY A 97 13.16 10.45 3.05
CA GLY A 97 14.50 10.65 2.52
C GLY A 97 14.76 12.10 2.09
N LEU A 98 13.78 12.72 1.43
CA LEU A 98 13.85 14.13 1.03
C LEU A 98 13.91 15.06 2.25
N ILE A 99 13.11 14.81 3.29
CA ILE A 99 13.16 15.57 4.54
C ILE A 99 14.57 15.49 5.16
N ASN A 100 15.11 14.28 5.27
CA ASN A 100 16.44 14.07 5.85
C ASN A 100 17.54 14.77 5.04
N PHE A 101 17.47 14.68 3.70
CA PHE A 101 18.39 15.37 2.81
C PHE A 101 18.33 16.89 3.00
N LEU A 102 17.13 17.48 3.05
CA LEU A 102 16.96 18.92 3.25
C LEU A 102 17.43 19.39 4.62
N LEU A 103 17.20 18.58 5.67
CA LEU A 103 17.71 18.85 7.02
C LEU A 103 19.24 18.88 7.02
N GLU A 104 19.89 17.88 6.42
CA GLU A 104 21.35 17.84 6.29
C GLU A 104 21.86 19.04 5.49
N TYR A 105 21.24 19.34 4.34
CA TYR A 105 21.60 20.48 3.51
C TYR A 105 21.50 21.81 4.27
N SER A 106 20.46 21.99 5.09
CA SER A 106 20.25 23.21 5.88
C SER A 106 21.40 23.52 6.84
N THR A 107 22.15 22.51 7.30
CA THR A 107 23.31 22.68 8.19
C THR A 107 24.53 23.26 7.46
N ARG A 108 24.56 23.15 6.12
CA ARG A 108 25.67 23.61 5.27
C ARG A 108 25.44 24.99 4.68
N VAL A 109 24.21 25.50 4.76
CA VAL A 109 23.82 26.80 4.23
C VAL A 109 24.14 27.90 5.23
N SER A 110 24.92 28.89 4.81
CA SER A 110 25.30 30.05 5.63
C SER A 110 24.35 31.23 5.45
N ASN A 111 23.58 31.26 4.35
CA ASN A 111 22.65 32.33 4.03
C ASN A 111 21.35 32.17 4.86
N PRO A 112 20.98 33.16 5.70
CA PRO A 112 19.75 33.10 6.51
C PRO A 112 18.47 32.93 5.69
N ASP A 113 18.37 33.58 4.54
CA ASP A 113 17.16 33.55 3.70
C ASP A 113 16.95 32.16 3.08
N GLU A 114 18.03 31.57 2.58
CA GLU A 114 18.04 30.21 2.03
C GLU A 114 17.74 29.17 3.12
N HIS A 115 18.32 29.34 4.32
CA HIS A 115 18.02 28.48 5.47
C HIS A 115 16.53 28.55 5.85
N GLN A 116 15.94 29.74 5.84
CA GLN A 116 14.52 29.93 6.13
C GLN A 116 13.63 29.29 5.06
N GLN A 117 13.98 29.43 3.77
CA GLN A 117 13.27 28.78 2.66
C GLN A 117 13.29 27.25 2.79
N ILE A 118 14.45 26.66 3.11
CA ILE A 118 14.59 25.21 3.32
C ILE A 118 13.71 24.75 4.49
N ARG A 119 13.69 25.49 5.61
CA ARG A 119 12.81 25.18 6.75
C ARG A 119 11.34 25.18 6.36
N PHE A 120 10.89 26.21 5.64
CA PHE A 120 9.51 26.25 5.15
C PHE A 120 9.19 25.10 4.20
N PHE A 121 10.14 24.72 3.35
CA PHE A 121 9.97 23.59 2.45
C PHE A 121 9.85 22.26 3.21
N ILE A 122 10.70 22.03 4.21
CA ILE A 122 10.62 20.86 5.10
C ILE A 122 9.25 20.78 5.79
N GLU A 123 8.76 21.89 6.35
CA GLU A 123 7.45 21.91 7.01
C GLU A 123 6.30 21.64 6.02
N LYS A 124 6.40 22.10 4.77
CA LYS A 124 5.42 21.74 3.72
C LYS A 124 5.47 20.24 3.39
N ILE A 125 6.65 19.64 3.29
CA ILE A 125 6.82 18.22 3.00
C ILE A 125 6.31 17.36 4.17
N LYS A 126 6.56 17.75 5.42
CA LYS A 126 6.03 17.04 6.61
C LYS A 126 4.51 17.04 6.68
N ASN A 127 3.87 18.07 6.15
CA ASN A 127 2.41 18.12 6.05
C ASN A 127 1.85 17.21 4.93
N HIS A 128 2.70 16.48 4.20
CA HIS A 128 2.28 15.45 3.25
C HIS A 128 1.46 14.38 3.95
N ARG A 129 0.22 14.19 3.47
CA ARG A 129 -0.70 13.20 4.03
C ARG A 129 -0.36 11.82 3.48
N PRO A 130 -0.17 10.81 4.35
CA PRO A 130 -0.03 9.44 3.87
C PRO A 130 -1.29 8.98 3.13
N PHE A 131 -1.16 7.96 2.29
CA PHE A 131 -2.32 7.25 1.77
C PHE A 131 -3.06 6.58 2.92
N THR A 132 -4.36 6.82 3.00
CA THR A 132 -5.21 6.25 4.03
C THR A 132 -6.40 5.55 3.38
N ALA A 133 -7.03 4.66 4.15
CA ALA A 133 -8.33 4.10 3.85
C ALA A 133 -9.37 4.72 4.77
N SER A 134 -9.90 5.88 4.41
CA SER A 134 -10.88 6.68 5.16
C SER A 134 -10.46 6.97 6.62
N GLY A 135 -9.15 7.16 6.84
CA GLY A 135 -8.59 7.36 8.19
C GLY A 135 -8.57 6.12 9.10
N VAL A 136 -9.04 4.95 8.64
CA VAL A 136 -9.06 3.71 9.43
C VAL A 136 -7.65 3.14 9.57
N PHE A 137 -6.89 3.11 8.47
CA PHE A 137 -5.51 2.68 8.46
C PHE A 137 -4.72 3.39 7.37
N THR A 138 -3.39 3.44 7.55
CA THR A 138 -2.43 3.89 6.54
C THR A 138 -2.19 2.77 5.53
N ILE A 139 -2.19 3.12 4.25
CA ILE A 139 -1.92 2.21 3.15
C ILE A 139 -0.42 2.18 2.90
N ASP A 140 0.26 1.22 3.50
CA ASP A 140 1.67 0.94 3.28
C ASP A 140 1.97 -0.55 3.54
N LEU A 141 3.23 -0.96 3.45
CA LEU A 141 3.59 -2.36 3.61
C LEU A 141 3.34 -2.89 5.04
N GLY A 142 3.14 -2.00 6.01
CA GLY A 142 2.86 -2.37 7.40
C GLY A 142 1.55 -3.14 7.58
N ILE A 143 0.58 -3.00 6.69
CA ILE A 143 -0.69 -3.74 6.77
C ILE A 143 -0.63 -5.14 6.14
N ALA A 144 0.46 -5.48 5.43
CA ALA A 144 0.60 -6.77 4.77
C ALA A 144 0.60 -7.95 5.78
N GLY A 145 1.26 -7.77 6.93
CA GLY A 145 1.28 -8.76 8.01
C GLY A 145 -0.12 -9.05 8.57
N PRO A 146 -0.84 -8.02 9.06
CA PRO A 146 -2.23 -8.17 9.51
C PRO A 146 -3.17 -8.77 8.45
N ILE A 147 -3.04 -8.39 7.17
CA ILE A 147 -3.81 -8.99 6.07
C ILE A 147 -3.53 -10.48 5.95
N SER A 148 -2.25 -10.87 5.91
CA SER A 148 -1.84 -12.27 5.76
C SER A 148 -2.29 -13.12 6.95
N ALA A 149 -2.18 -12.57 8.16
CA ALA A 149 -2.65 -13.23 9.38
C ALA A 149 -4.16 -13.45 9.33
N ASN A 150 -4.95 -12.45 8.94
CA ASN A 150 -6.41 -12.60 8.81
C ASN A 150 -6.77 -13.68 7.78
N ILE A 151 -6.15 -13.66 6.59
CA ILE A 151 -6.39 -14.68 5.56
C ILE A 151 -6.12 -16.07 6.14
N LEU A 152 -4.94 -16.27 6.74
CA LEU A 152 -4.57 -17.55 7.34
C LEU A 152 -5.56 -17.98 8.44
N THR A 153 -5.92 -17.07 9.35
CA THR A 153 -6.87 -17.35 10.43
C THR A 153 -8.21 -17.82 9.89
N TYR A 154 -8.83 -17.08 8.97
CA TYR A 154 -10.14 -17.45 8.45
C TYR A 154 -10.12 -18.75 7.64
N VAL A 155 -9.07 -18.97 6.86
CA VAL A 155 -8.93 -20.21 6.09
C VAL A 155 -8.76 -21.42 7.02
N LEU A 156 -7.89 -21.33 8.04
CA LEU A 156 -7.70 -22.41 9.01
C LEU A 156 -8.98 -22.69 9.80
N VAL A 157 -9.68 -21.64 10.23
CA VAL A 157 -10.96 -21.78 10.92
C VAL A 157 -12.00 -22.45 10.03
N ALA A 158 -12.11 -22.06 8.76
CA ALA A 158 -13.03 -22.69 7.81
C ALA A 158 -12.75 -24.19 7.63
N LEU A 159 -11.48 -24.56 7.48
CA LEU A 159 -11.06 -25.97 7.35
C LEU A 159 -11.37 -26.80 8.61
N GLN A 160 -11.35 -26.19 9.80
CA GLN A 160 -11.71 -26.88 11.04
C GLN A 160 -13.21 -27.19 11.14
N PHE A 161 -14.06 -26.38 10.53
CA PHE A 161 -15.51 -26.58 10.53
C PHE A 161 -15.99 -27.53 9.42
N GLU A 162 -15.14 -27.84 8.43
CA GLU A 162 -15.37 -28.95 7.48
C GLU A 162 -15.01 -30.29 8.11
N ILE A 163 -15.81 -30.68 9.10
CA ILE A 163 -15.88 -32.06 9.58
C ILE A 163 -16.50 -32.90 8.44
N PRO A 164 -15.83 -33.97 7.96
CA PRO A 164 -16.34 -34.79 6.88
C PRO A 164 -17.71 -35.34 7.27
N LYS A 165 -18.73 -35.03 6.46
CA LYS A 165 -19.96 -35.83 6.46
C LYS A 165 -19.60 -37.14 5.76
N GLU A 166 -19.85 -38.24 6.49
CA GLU A 166 -19.72 -39.64 6.09
C GLU A 166 -20.05 -39.91 4.61
#